data_AF-A0A0B3VZH0-F1
#
_entry.id   AF-A0A0B3VZH0-F1
#
_cell.length_a   1.000
_cell.length_b   1.000
_cell.length_c   1.000
_cell.angle_alpha   90.00
_cell.angle_beta   90.00
_cell.angle_gamma   90.00
#
_symmetry.space_group_name_H-M   'P 1'
#
loop_
_entity.id
_entity.type
_entity.pdbx_description
1 polymer ?
#
loop_
_entity_poly.entity_id
_entity_poly.type
_entity_poly.pdbx_seq_one_letter_code
_entity_poly.pdbx_strand_id
1 'polypeptide(L)'
;MKGKVRKIFPGANTSNGFYSYFDYIIPKDINRVFCLKGGPGVGKSSLMKKVARDFVEKGYDVEVFPCSSDPSSLDAVVIKKLKVVLLDATAPHIVDPKIPGAIDEIVNFGDFWNMDNLEKNKMEIVQCNKEIGACFQRAFKYLKAAEPIFYDIESKNSDTMNFGKLNKFTDEFIDKIFKGIENKEEFSGTRHLFGTAITPIGHIDYADSLLQDAEKVYYLDGKIGYGKTTFLKRIYDKAVLKGLHVEVFHYPLIPEKIESIMITDLGIAITTSSLFKNQEAINLSEFINKEKLIDYKEELEIDERVLDELINYAISNLKKAKLNHDVIENYYIPNMDFDKVDELKSQLVKKILKYENK
;
A
#
# COMPACT_ATOMS: atom_id res chain seq x y z
N MET A 1 19.86 9.49 -18.03
CA MET A 1 19.57 9.69 -16.59
C MET A 1 18.94 8.43 -16.05
N LYS A 2 19.19 8.08 -14.78
CA LYS A 2 18.52 6.95 -14.11
C LYS A 2 17.07 7.33 -13.81
N GLY A 3 16.13 6.40 -13.95
CA GLY A 3 14.72 6.62 -13.67
C GLY A 3 14.43 6.70 -12.16
N LYS A 4 13.22 7.12 -11.80
CA LYS A 4 12.77 7.18 -10.41
C LYS A 4 12.12 5.87 -9.97
N VAL A 5 12.17 5.60 -8.67
CA VAL A 5 11.52 4.44 -8.05
C VAL A 5 10.56 4.90 -6.97
N ARG A 6 9.31 4.47 -7.07
CA ARG A 6 8.28 4.74 -6.08
C ARG A 6 7.82 3.45 -5.40
N LYS A 7 7.84 3.40 -4.07
CA LYS A 7 7.37 2.27 -3.26
C LYS A 7 5.99 2.56 -2.72
N ILE A 8 5.04 1.65 -2.94
CA ILE A 8 3.64 1.83 -2.55
C ILE A 8 3.05 0.48 -2.13
N PHE A 9 2.19 0.44 -1.12
CA PHE A 9 1.50 -0.80 -0.76
C PHE A 9 0.20 -0.93 -1.58
N PRO A 10 0.01 -2.04 -2.32
CA PRO A 10 -1.21 -2.31 -3.09
C PRO A 10 -2.30 -2.96 -2.22
N GLY A 11 -1.95 -3.44 -1.02
CA GLY A 11 -2.83 -4.05 -0.05
C GLY A 11 -2.25 -3.97 1.35
N ALA A 12 -3.10 -4.23 2.35
CA ALA A 12 -2.74 -4.11 3.75
C ALA A 12 -3.43 -5.18 4.61
N ASN A 13 -2.83 -5.47 5.77
CA ASN A 13 -3.46 -6.24 6.84
C ASN A 13 -4.32 -5.28 7.69
N THR A 14 -5.64 -5.45 7.66
CA THR A 14 -6.62 -4.49 8.23
C THR A 14 -7.49 -5.12 9.30
N SER A 15 -8.33 -4.32 9.97
CA SER A 15 -9.36 -4.82 10.90
C SER A 15 -10.32 -5.81 10.24
N ASN A 16 -10.54 -5.70 8.93
CA ASN A 16 -11.45 -6.54 8.14
C ASN A 16 -10.72 -7.67 7.38
N GLY A 17 -9.48 -7.98 7.77
CA GLY A 17 -8.64 -8.97 7.10
C GLY A 17 -7.72 -8.34 6.05
N PHE A 18 -7.28 -9.12 5.07
CA PHE A 18 -6.48 -8.59 3.96
C PHE A 18 -7.36 -7.71 3.05
N TYR A 19 -6.99 -6.44 2.90
CA TYR A 19 -7.67 -5.50 2.02
C TYR A 19 -6.78 -5.18 0.82
N SER A 20 -7.37 -5.15 -0.37
CA SER A 20 -6.66 -5.02 -1.63
C SER A 20 -7.15 -3.81 -2.42
N TYR A 21 -6.20 -2.99 -2.86
CA TYR A 21 -6.37 -1.96 -3.89
C TYR A 21 -5.66 -2.33 -5.20
N PHE A 22 -5.45 -3.62 -5.47
CA PHE A 22 -4.72 -4.07 -6.66
C PHE A 22 -5.35 -3.59 -7.99
N ASP A 23 -6.66 -3.39 -8.06
CA ASP A 23 -7.27 -2.85 -9.29
C ASP A 23 -6.77 -1.42 -9.61
N TYR A 24 -6.25 -0.67 -8.63
CA TYR A 24 -5.68 0.67 -8.82
C TYR A 24 -4.20 0.67 -9.22
N ILE A 25 -3.53 -0.49 -9.23
CA ILE A 25 -2.13 -0.57 -9.70
C ILE A 25 -2.03 -0.77 -11.21
N ILE A 26 -3.11 -1.23 -11.86
CA ILE A 26 -3.16 -1.47 -13.30
C ILE A 26 -3.66 -0.19 -14.00
N PRO A 27 -2.83 0.49 -14.82
CA PRO A 27 -3.29 1.62 -15.62
C PRO A 27 -4.46 1.23 -16.55
N LYS A 28 -5.40 2.15 -16.80
CA LYS A 28 -6.54 1.89 -17.71
C LYS A 28 -6.10 1.59 -19.15
N ASP A 29 -5.03 2.26 -19.60
CA ASP A 29 -4.45 2.11 -20.93
C ASP A 29 -3.22 1.19 -20.87
N ILE A 30 -3.42 -0.05 -20.45
CA ILE A 30 -2.32 -1.01 -20.24
C ILE A 30 -1.89 -1.66 -21.56
N ASN A 31 -0.59 -1.77 -21.78
CA ASN A 31 -0.03 -2.49 -22.93
C ASN A 31 0.12 -3.99 -22.67
N ARG A 32 0.57 -4.36 -21.47
CA ARG A 32 0.80 -5.77 -21.10
C ARG A 32 0.76 -5.99 -19.59
N VAL A 33 0.22 -7.13 -19.17
CA VAL A 33 0.26 -7.62 -17.80
C VAL A 33 0.86 -9.02 -17.78
N PHE A 34 1.84 -9.23 -16.92
CA PHE A 34 2.44 -10.54 -16.65
C PHE A 34 2.02 -11.02 -15.26
N CYS A 35 1.15 -12.03 -15.23
CA CYS A 35 0.68 -12.68 -14.02
C CYS A 35 1.63 -13.82 -13.65
N LEU A 36 2.49 -13.59 -12.65
CA LEU A 36 3.45 -14.58 -12.17
C LEU A 36 2.72 -15.58 -11.26
N LYS A 37 2.72 -16.86 -11.63
CA LYS A 37 2.15 -17.95 -10.81
C LYS A 37 3.24 -18.92 -10.40
N GLY A 38 3.15 -19.46 -9.18
CA GLY A 38 4.11 -20.43 -8.63
C GLY A 38 4.15 -20.43 -7.12
N GLY A 39 4.95 -21.32 -6.53
CA GLY A 39 5.04 -21.52 -5.08
C GLY A 39 5.81 -20.42 -4.33
N PRO A 40 5.91 -20.52 -3.00
CA PRO A 40 6.79 -19.68 -2.19
C PRO A 40 8.27 -19.85 -2.59
N GLY A 41 9.08 -18.79 -2.49
CA GLY A 41 10.53 -18.88 -2.77
C GLY A 41 10.96 -19.16 -4.21
N VAL A 42 10.04 -19.39 -5.16
CA VAL A 42 10.38 -19.81 -6.55
C VAL A 42 11.03 -18.70 -7.42
N GLY A 43 11.25 -17.51 -6.87
CA GLY A 43 11.96 -16.42 -7.54
C GLY A 43 11.09 -15.34 -8.20
N LYS A 44 9.77 -15.31 -7.96
CA LYS A 44 8.84 -14.29 -8.48
C LYS A 44 9.25 -12.87 -8.08
N SER A 45 9.40 -12.63 -6.78
CA SER A 45 9.85 -11.36 -6.20
C SER A 45 11.25 -10.97 -6.68
N SER A 46 12.18 -11.94 -6.79
CA SER A 46 13.53 -11.71 -7.31
C SER A 46 13.54 -11.29 -8.78
N LEU A 47 12.71 -11.91 -9.63
CA LEU A 47 12.47 -11.47 -11.01
C LEU A 47 11.96 -10.03 -11.04
N MET A 48 10.93 -9.72 -10.25
CA MET A 48 10.34 -8.38 -10.21
C MET A 48 11.35 -7.31 -9.79
N LYS A 49 12.15 -7.56 -8.75
CA LYS A 49 13.23 -6.65 -8.32
C LYS A 49 14.29 -6.45 -9.40
N LYS A 50 14.67 -7.51 -10.13
CA LYS A 50 15.62 -7.43 -11.25
C LYS A 50 15.05 -6.56 -12.37
N VAL A 51 13.82 -6.82 -12.79
CA VAL A 51 13.12 -6.01 -13.81
C VAL A 51 13.05 -4.54 -13.36
N ALA A 52 12.62 -4.26 -12.13
CA ALA A 52 12.58 -2.89 -11.63
C ALA A 52 13.95 -2.20 -11.71
N ARG A 53 15.02 -2.88 -11.27
CA ARG A 53 16.38 -2.34 -11.34
C ARG A 53 16.84 -2.07 -12.78
N ASP A 54 16.68 -3.05 -13.66
CA ASP A 54 17.15 -2.96 -15.05
C ASP A 54 16.45 -1.81 -15.80
N PHE A 55 15.15 -1.61 -15.59
CA PHE A 55 14.39 -0.54 -16.24
C PHE A 55 14.68 0.84 -15.64
N VAL A 56 14.90 0.92 -14.32
CA VAL A 56 15.37 2.15 -13.67
C VAL A 56 16.74 2.57 -14.21
N GLU A 57 17.67 1.64 -14.37
CA GLU A 57 19.00 1.90 -14.97
C GLU A 57 18.91 2.37 -16.42
N LYS A 58 17.89 1.92 -17.16
CA LYS A 58 17.56 2.39 -18.51
C LYS A 58 16.84 3.74 -18.55
N GLY A 59 16.55 4.35 -17.41
CA GLY A 59 15.92 5.67 -17.34
C GLY A 59 14.39 5.66 -17.26
N TYR A 60 13.78 4.52 -17.01
CA TYR A 60 12.33 4.41 -16.83
C TYR A 60 11.92 4.65 -15.39
N ASP A 61 10.84 5.41 -15.20
CA ASP A 61 10.18 5.50 -13.91
C ASP A 61 9.41 4.21 -13.61
N VAL A 62 9.63 3.67 -12.42
CA VAL A 62 9.08 2.39 -11.97
C VAL A 62 8.38 2.56 -10.63
N GLU A 63 7.18 1.99 -10.51
CA GLU A 63 6.55 1.77 -9.21
C GLU A 63 6.78 0.31 -8.81
N VAL A 64 7.21 0.11 -7.57
CA VAL A 64 7.35 -1.21 -6.97
C VAL A 64 6.37 -1.32 -5.82
N PHE A 65 5.76 -2.49 -5.67
CA PHE A 65 4.69 -2.73 -4.72
C PHE A 65 5.10 -3.80 -3.72
N PRO A 66 5.64 -3.43 -2.54
CA PRO A 66 6.03 -4.39 -1.52
C PRO A 66 4.84 -5.15 -0.94
N CYS A 67 5.08 -6.40 -0.54
CA CYS A 67 4.04 -7.21 0.10
C CYS A 67 3.85 -6.79 1.57
N SER A 68 2.61 -6.55 2.00
CA SER A 68 2.33 -6.21 3.41
C SER A 68 2.63 -7.37 4.38
N SER A 69 2.66 -8.59 3.87
CA SER A 69 2.94 -9.82 4.63
C SER A 69 4.40 -10.28 4.54
N ASP A 70 5.17 -9.73 3.60
CA ASP A 70 6.62 -9.90 3.49
C ASP A 70 7.22 -8.65 2.84
N PRO A 71 7.58 -7.60 3.62
CA PRO A 71 8.05 -6.33 3.07
C PRO A 71 9.37 -6.43 2.29
N SER A 72 10.09 -7.55 2.44
CA SER A 72 11.26 -7.83 1.63
C SER A 72 10.88 -8.28 0.22
N SER A 73 9.67 -8.77 0.01
CA SER A 73 9.14 -9.24 -1.26
C SER A 73 8.29 -8.18 -1.98
N LEU A 74 8.11 -8.37 -3.29
CA LEU A 74 7.24 -7.54 -4.11
C LEU A 74 6.02 -8.34 -4.53
N ASP A 75 4.86 -7.70 -4.51
CA ASP A 75 3.61 -8.18 -5.09
C ASP A 75 3.46 -7.72 -6.54
N ALA A 76 4.01 -6.55 -6.90
CA ALA A 76 3.94 -6.04 -8.27
C ALA A 76 5.05 -5.05 -8.62
N VAL A 77 5.23 -4.83 -9.93
CA VAL A 77 6.09 -3.81 -10.53
C VAL A 77 5.36 -3.20 -11.73
N VAL A 78 5.34 -1.88 -11.81
CA VAL A 78 4.77 -1.12 -12.94
C VAL A 78 5.89 -0.31 -13.59
N ILE A 79 6.10 -0.52 -14.90
CA ILE A 79 6.99 0.33 -15.71
C ILE A 79 6.13 1.38 -16.40
N LYS A 80 6.08 2.59 -15.85
CA LYS A 80 5.05 3.60 -16.16
C LYS A 80 4.97 3.92 -17.65
N LYS A 81 6.09 4.33 -18.25
CA LYS A 81 6.13 4.75 -19.66
C LYS A 81 5.73 3.62 -20.62
N LEU A 82 6.12 2.38 -20.31
CA LEU A 82 5.80 1.22 -21.14
C LEU A 82 4.38 0.71 -20.93
N LYS A 83 3.72 1.15 -19.85
CA LYS A 83 2.41 0.66 -19.42
C LYS A 83 2.41 -0.87 -19.33
N VAL A 84 3.46 -1.40 -18.70
CA VAL A 84 3.65 -2.84 -18.46
C VAL A 84 3.63 -3.11 -16.96
N VAL A 85 2.86 -4.13 -16.57
CA VAL A 85 2.71 -4.58 -15.17
C VAL A 85 3.24 -6.01 -15.05
N LEU A 86 4.00 -6.26 -13.99
CA LEU A 86 4.28 -7.60 -13.49
C LEU A 86 3.60 -7.71 -12.14
N LEU A 87 2.83 -8.77 -11.91
CA LEU A 87 2.14 -8.97 -10.63
C LEU A 87 2.23 -10.43 -10.18
N ASP A 88 2.38 -10.65 -8.88
CA ASP A 88 2.21 -11.94 -8.24
C ASP A 88 0.72 -12.27 -8.20
N ALA A 89 0.32 -13.30 -8.94
CA ALA A 89 -1.07 -13.73 -9.09
C ALA A 89 -1.40 -14.94 -8.20
N THR A 90 -0.75 -15.03 -7.03
CA THR A 90 -0.94 -16.10 -6.05
C THR A 90 -1.72 -15.60 -4.83
N ALA A 91 -2.37 -16.51 -4.09
CA ALA A 91 -3.17 -16.14 -2.92
C ALA A 91 -2.32 -15.36 -1.88
N PRO A 92 -2.85 -14.32 -1.24
CA PRO A 92 -4.24 -13.81 -1.32
C PRO A 92 -4.52 -12.90 -2.53
N HIS A 93 -3.52 -12.60 -3.35
CA HIS A 93 -3.57 -11.66 -4.48
C HIS A 93 -4.00 -12.34 -5.79
N ILE A 94 -5.04 -13.17 -5.74
CA ILE A 94 -5.51 -13.90 -6.93
C ILE A 94 -6.04 -12.90 -7.96
N VAL A 95 -5.31 -12.76 -9.07
CA VAL A 95 -5.71 -11.97 -10.23
C VAL A 95 -5.77 -12.92 -11.42
N ASP A 96 -6.99 -13.20 -11.89
CA ASP A 96 -7.17 -13.91 -13.14
C ASP A 96 -7.03 -12.95 -14.33
N PRO A 97 -6.33 -13.38 -15.41
CA PRO A 97 -6.30 -12.66 -16.69
C PRO A 97 -7.69 -12.20 -17.14
N LYS A 98 -7.89 -10.89 -17.30
CA LYS A 98 -9.17 -10.31 -17.76
C LYS A 98 -9.29 -10.37 -19.29
N ILE A 99 -8.17 -10.21 -20.00
CA ILE A 99 -8.04 -10.25 -21.46
C ILE A 99 -6.82 -11.12 -21.83
N PRO A 100 -6.93 -12.46 -21.67
CA PRO A 100 -5.85 -13.40 -21.92
C PRO A 100 -5.28 -13.31 -23.33
N GLY A 101 -3.95 -13.38 -23.47
CA GLY A 101 -3.25 -13.42 -24.74
C GLY A 101 -3.09 -12.05 -25.41
N ALA A 102 -4.13 -11.21 -25.42
CA ALA A 102 -4.05 -9.86 -25.96
C ALA A 102 -3.33 -8.90 -25.00
N ILE A 103 -3.67 -8.93 -23.69
CA ILE A 103 -3.06 -8.06 -22.68
C ILE A 103 -2.43 -8.88 -21.55
N ASP A 104 -3.11 -9.93 -21.09
CA ASP A 104 -2.64 -10.70 -19.94
C ASP A 104 -1.85 -11.94 -20.37
N GLU A 105 -0.75 -12.21 -19.68
CA GLU A 105 0.09 -13.39 -19.88
C GLU A 105 0.40 -14.06 -18.55
N ILE A 106 0.14 -15.35 -18.45
CA ILE A 106 0.57 -16.14 -17.29
C ILE A 106 2.04 -16.55 -17.48
N VAL A 107 2.86 -16.23 -16.49
CA VAL A 107 4.24 -16.70 -16.40
C VAL A 107 4.28 -17.74 -15.28
N ASN A 108 4.34 -19.02 -15.67
CA ASN A 108 4.26 -20.13 -14.73
C ASN A 108 5.65 -20.56 -14.24
N PHE A 109 5.97 -20.27 -12.99
CA PHE A 109 7.19 -20.76 -12.34
C PHE A 109 7.10 -22.22 -11.91
N GLY A 110 5.89 -22.79 -11.85
CA GLY A 110 5.69 -24.21 -11.53
C GLY A 110 6.28 -25.16 -12.56
N ASP A 111 6.60 -24.69 -13.76
CA ASP A 111 7.21 -25.50 -14.83
C ASP A 111 8.68 -25.85 -14.52
N PHE A 112 9.29 -25.24 -13.50
CA PHE A 112 10.73 -25.37 -13.20
C PHE A 112 11.02 -26.03 -11.85
N TRP A 113 10.04 -26.66 -11.19
CA TRP A 113 10.29 -27.42 -9.96
C TRP A 113 10.35 -28.92 -10.17
N ASN A 114 10.99 -29.63 -9.24
CA ASN A 114 10.90 -31.08 -9.13
C ASN A 114 9.67 -31.46 -8.29
N MET A 115 8.61 -31.92 -8.97
CA MET A 115 7.35 -32.31 -8.34
C MET A 115 7.50 -33.49 -7.38
N ASP A 116 8.21 -34.54 -7.80
CA ASP A 116 8.40 -35.77 -6.99
C ASP A 116 9.03 -35.48 -5.63
N ASN A 117 9.96 -34.52 -5.57
CA ASN A 117 10.59 -34.12 -4.31
C ASN A 117 9.69 -33.25 -3.42
N LEU A 118 8.85 -32.41 -4.01
CA LEU A 118 7.86 -31.63 -3.25
C LEU A 118 6.79 -32.53 -2.66
N GLU A 119 6.33 -33.55 -3.41
CA GLU A 119 5.33 -34.51 -2.93
C GLU A 119 5.82 -35.31 -1.70
N LYS A 120 7.11 -35.58 -1.59
CA LYS A 120 7.70 -36.22 -0.41
C LYS A 120 7.54 -35.39 0.87
N ASN A 121 7.50 -34.06 0.74
CA ASN A 121 7.37 -33.12 1.86
C ASN A 121 5.93 -32.56 2.00
N LYS A 122 4.94 -33.20 1.36
CA LYS A 122 3.57 -32.67 1.28
C LYS A 122 2.93 -32.46 2.66
N MET A 123 3.21 -33.33 3.61
CA MET A 123 2.55 -33.28 4.93
C MET A 123 3.05 -32.08 5.72
N GLU A 124 4.36 -31.84 5.68
CA GLU A 124 5.04 -30.70 6.29
C GLU A 124 4.57 -29.40 5.64
N ILE A 125 4.53 -29.33 4.30
CA ILE A 125 4.07 -28.15 3.57
C ILE A 125 2.60 -27.82 3.92
N VAL A 126 1.73 -28.83 3.99
CA VAL A 126 0.31 -28.63 4.38
C VAL A 126 0.21 -28.14 5.82
N GLN A 127 1.00 -28.70 6.73
CA GLN A 127 1.00 -28.31 8.13
C GLN A 127 1.50 -26.86 8.31
N CYS A 128 2.60 -26.48 7.66
CA CYS A 128 3.09 -25.11 7.68
C CYS A 128 2.05 -24.12 7.12
N ASN A 129 1.38 -24.46 6.01
CA ASN A 129 0.31 -23.62 5.45
C ASN A 129 -0.85 -23.43 6.43
N LYS A 130 -1.24 -24.49 7.15
CA LYS A 130 -2.27 -24.41 8.19
C LYS A 130 -1.86 -23.47 9.32
N GLU A 131 -0.60 -23.54 9.76
CA GLU A 131 -0.06 -22.69 10.81
C GLU A 131 0.05 -21.23 10.38
N ILE A 132 0.46 -20.96 9.14
CA ILE A 132 0.45 -19.62 8.53
C ILE A 132 -0.98 -19.06 8.56
N GLY A 133 -1.96 -19.82 8.08
CA GLY A 133 -3.37 -19.44 8.10
C GLY A 133 -3.87 -19.12 9.51
N ALA A 134 -3.52 -19.95 10.50
CA ALA A 134 -3.89 -19.72 11.90
C ALA A 134 -3.23 -18.44 12.47
N CYS A 135 -1.98 -18.16 12.12
CA CYS A 135 -1.29 -16.93 12.51
C CYS A 135 -1.96 -15.68 11.91
N PHE A 136 -2.29 -15.70 10.63
CA PHE A 136 -3.03 -14.60 9.98
C PHE A 136 -4.41 -14.39 10.62
N GLN A 137 -5.19 -15.46 10.83
CA GLN A 137 -6.48 -15.36 11.51
C GLN A 137 -6.35 -14.74 12.89
N ARG A 138 -5.30 -15.09 13.64
CA ARG A 138 -5.03 -14.51 14.95
C ARG A 138 -4.62 -13.04 14.84
N ALA A 139 -3.79 -12.67 13.88
CA ALA A 139 -3.44 -11.27 13.60
C ALA A 139 -4.69 -10.43 13.29
N PHE A 140 -5.55 -10.91 12.38
CA PHE A 140 -6.79 -10.22 12.02
C PHE A 140 -7.77 -10.09 13.19
N LYS A 141 -7.83 -11.07 14.11
CA LYS A 141 -8.63 -10.93 15.34
C LYS A 141 -8.14 -9.79 16.23
N TYR A 142 -6.83 -9.62 16.38
CA TYR A 142 -6.28 -8.49 17.13
C TYR A 142 -6.50 -7.15 16.42
N LEU A 143 -6.34 -7.09 15.10
CA LEU A 143 -6.67 -5.89 14.32
C LEU A 143 -8.17 -5.55 14.41
N LYS A 144 -9.05 -6.56 14.38
CA LYS A 144 -10.50 -6.35 14.56
C LYS A 144 -10.83 -5.86 15.96
N ALA A 145 -10.11 -6.31 16.99
CA ALA A 145 -10.26 -5.83 18.35
C ALA A 145 -9.73 -4.41 18.55
N ALA A 146 -8.71 -4.00 17.79
CA ALA A 146 -8.16 -2.64 17.80
C ALA A 146 -9.14 -1.59 17.22
N GLU A 147 -9.95 -1.98 16.25
CA GLU A 147 -10.92 -1.10 15.58
C GLU A 147 -11.92 -0.38 16.52
N PRO A 148 -12.64 -1.05 17.44
CA PRO A 148 -13.54 -0.35 18.36
C PRO A 148 -12.78 0.60 19.30
N ILE A 149 -11.56 0.26 19.73
CA ILE A 149 -10.73 1.15 20.56
C ILE A 149 -10.30 2.39 19.77
N PHE A 150 -9.93 2.22 18.49
CA PHE A 150 -9.67 3.34 17.60
C PHE A 150 -10.88 4.28 17.51
N TYR A 151 -12.08 3.73 17.32
CA TYR A 151 -13.30 4.54 17.21
C TYR A 151 -13.69 5.21 18.53
N ASP A 152 -13.36 4.61 19.66
CA ASP A 152 -13.57 5.21 20.97
C ASP A 152 -12.63 6.42 21.18
N ILE A 153 -11.34 6.28 20.85
CA ILE A 153 -10.39 7.39 20.80
C ILE A 153 -10.87 8.49 19.84
N GLU A 154 -11.38 8.11 18.67
CA GLU A 154 -11.94 9.03 17.69
C GLU A 154 -13.13 9.80 18.24
N SER A 155 -14.08 9.12 18.89
CA SER A 155 -15.28 9.73 19.46
C SER A 155 -14.91 10.77 20.51
N LYS A 156 -14.09 10.38 21.49
CA LYS A 156 -13.68 11.27 22.59
C LYS A 156 -12.92 12.50 22.07
N ASN A 157 -11.94 12.30 21.19
CA ASN A 157 -11.21 13.42 20.60
C ASN A 157 -12.13 14.31 19.73
N SER A 158 -13.07 13.73 18.98
CA SER A 158 -14.02 14.48 18.17
C SER A 158 -14.92 15.38 19.02
N ASP A 159 -15.36 14.93 20.21
CA ASP A 159 -16.19 15.72 21.12
C ASP A 159 -15.49 16.98 21.66
N THR A 160 -14.16 16.99 21.62
CA THR A 160 -13.34 18.15 21.97
C THR A 160 -13.20 19.16 20.82
N MET A 161 -13.46 18.77 19.57
CA MET A 161 -13.19 19.60 18.40
C MET A 161 -14.23 20.70 18.20
N ASN A 162 -13.75 21.91 17.87
CA ASN A 162 -14.57 22.96 17.29
C ASN A 162 -14.63 22.79 15.77
N PHE A 163 -15.50 21.89 15.30
CA PHE A 163 -15.66 21.62 13.87
C PHE A 163 -16.12 22.83 13.06
N GLY A 164 -16.83 23.80 13.66
CA GLY A 164 -17.19 25.04 12.97
C GLY A 164 -15.95 25.86 12.56
N LYS A 165 -15.00 26.03 13.49
CA LYS A 165 -13.73 26.70 13.19
C LYS A 165 -12.87 25.90 12.22
N LEU A 166 -12.77 24.59 12.41
CA LEU A 166 -12.05 23.70 11.48
C LEU A 166 -12.64 23.76 10.07
N ASN A 167 -13.97 23.77 9.94
CA ASN A 167 -14.65 23.84 8.65
C ASN A 167 -14.33 25.15 7.93
N LYS A 168 -14.40 26.28 8.65
CA LYS A 168 -14.01 27.59 8.10
C LYS A 168 -12.56 27.59 7.62
N PHE A 169 -11.63 27.10 8.44
CA PHE A 169 -10.23 26.97 8.04
C PHE A 169 -10.05 26.06 6.81
N THR A 170 -10.79 24.95 6.75
CA THR A 170 -10.74 24.02 5.61
C THR A 170 -11.19 24.72 4.33
N ASP A 171 -12.23 25.54 4.36
CA ASP A 171 -12.69 26.32 3.21
C ASP A 171 -11.62 27.34 2.76
N GLU A 172 -11.05 28.10 3.70
CA GLU A 172 -9.97 29.05 3.42
C GLU A 172 -8.73 28.36 2.83
N PHE A 173 -8.40 27.15 3.32
CA PHE A 173 -7.29 26.36 2.82
C PHE A 173 -7.53 25.79 1.42
N ILE A 174 -8.75 25.33 1.15
CA ILE A 174 -9.19 24.92 -0.19
C ILE A 174 -9.07 26.11 -1.15
N ASP A 175 -9.59 27.28 -0.79
CA ASP A 175 -9.49 28.48 -1.62
C ASP A 175 -8.03 28.89 -1.89
N LYS A 176 -7.15 28.75 -0.89
CA LYS A 176 -5.71 28.96 -1.04
C LYS A 176 -5.09 28.01 -2.07
N ILE A 177 -5.32 26.69 -1.93
CA ILE A 177 -4.70 25.67 -2.81
C ILE A 177 -5.20 25.79 -4.25
N PHE A 178 -6.49 26.04 -4.45
CA PHE A 178 -7.08 26.06 -5.79
C PHE A 178 -7.19 27.47 -6.39
N LYS A 179 -6.53 28.47 -5.80
CA LYS A 179 -6.54 29.84 -6.30
C LYS A 179 -5.99 29.88 -7.74
N GLY A 180 -6.80 30.39 -8.67
CA GLY A 180 -6.42 30.50 -10.08
C GLY A 180 -6.45 29.17 -10.86
N ILE A 181 -6.89 28.07 -10.24
CA ILE A 181 -7.05 26.80 -10.93
C ILE A 181 -8.43 26.76 -11.57
N GLU A 182 -8.49 26.72 -12.89
CA GLU A 182 -9.75 26.60 -13.64
C GLU A 182 -10.33 25.19 -13.54
N ASN A 183 -11.61 25.05 -13.88
CA ASN A 183 -12.23 23.74 -14.03
C ASN A 183 -11.90 23.21 -15.43
N LYS A 184 -11.41 21.98 -15.53
CA LYS A 184 -11.10 21.35 -16.83
C LYS A 184 -12.34 20.86 -17.60
N GLU A 185 -13.54 21.04 -17.05
CA GLU A 185 -14.81 20.52 -17.58
C GLU A 185 -14.84 18.98 -17.69
N GLU A 186 -13.97 18.32 -16.91
CA GLU A 186 -13.82 16.89 -16.86
C GLU A 186 -13.91 16.40 -15.41
N PHE A 187 -14.43 15.19 -15.23
CA PHE A 187 -14.37 14.50 -13.95
C PHE A 187 -13.15 13.58 -13.94
N SER A 188 -12.21 13.83 -13.03
CA SER A 188 -11.02 12.98 -12.90
C SER A 188 -11.26 11.83 -11.93
N GLY A 189 -10.62 10.69 -12.18
CA GLY A 189 -10.64 9.55 -11.27
C GLY A 189 -9.69 9.71 -10.09
N THR A 190 -9.99 9.02 -9.00
CA THR A 190 -9.07 8.84 -7.87
C THR A 190 -8.33 7.52 -7.99
N ARG A 191 -7.06 7.50 -7.60
CA ARG A 191 -6.28 6.26 -7.43
C ARG A 191 -6.11 5.99 -5.94
N HIS A 192 -6.66 4.87 -5.46
CA HIS A 192 -6.61 4.51 -4.05
C HIS A 192 -5.55 3.45 -3.78
N LEU A 193 -4.67 3.70 -2.80
CA LEU A 193 -3.58 2.79 -2.41
C LEU A 193 -3.32 2.93 -0.89
N PHE A 194 -2.35 2.19 -0.37
CA PHE A 194 -1.85 2.38 1.00
C PHE A 194 -0.47 3.02 0.99
N GLY A 195 -0.30 4.07 1.80
CA GLY A 195 1.00 4.72 1.99
C GLY A 195 1.86 4.06 3.07
N THR A 196 1.19 3.33 3.96
CA THR A 196 1.76 2.66 5.11
C THR A 196 1.18 1.24 5.22
N ALA A 197 1.81 0.36 6.00
CA ALA A 197 1.30 -0.98 6.24
C ALA A 197 1.67 -1.52 7.62
N ILE A 198 0.80 -2.34 8.20
CA ILE A 198 1.09 -3.18 9.37
C ILE A 198 1.68 -4.50 8.89
N THR A 199 2.95 -4.74 9.22
CA THR A 199 3.76 -5.82 8.66
C THR A 199 4.44 -6.68 9.74
N PRO A 200 5.02 -7.85 9.41
CA PRO A 200 5.83 -8.65 10.33
C PRO A 200 6.99 -7.94 11.03
N ILE A 201 7.49 -6.84 10.45
CA ILE A 201 8.60 -6.04 10.99
C ILE A 201 8.14 -4.72 11.61
N GLY A 202 6.83 -4.56 11.82
CA GLY A 202 6.22 -3.37 12.39
C GLY A 202 5.45 -2.54 11.37
N HIS A 203 5.15 -1.31 11.76
CA HIS A 203 4.52 -0.33 10.89
C HIS A 203 5.55 0.28 9.92
N ILE A 204 5.33 0.14 8.62
CA ILE A 204 6.19 0.70 7.59
C ILE A 204 5.50 1.92 6.99
N ASP A 205 6.26 3.00 6.79
CA ASP A 205 5.81 4.23 6.15
C ASP A 205 6.70 4.52 4.93
N TYR A 206 6.09 4.64 3.75
CA TYR A 206 6.77 4.96 2.50
C TYR A 206 6.46 6.38 1.99
N ALA A 207 5.95 7.28 2.83
CA ALA A 207 5.55 8.62 2.39
C ALA A 207 6.67 9.39 1.68
N ASP A 208 7.93 9.21 2.08
CA ASP A 208 9.09 9.80 1.41
C ASP A 208 9.23 9.38 -0.06
N SER A 209 9.05 8.08 -0.32
CA SER A 209 9.04 7.54 -1.68
C SER A 209 7.77 7.94 -2.43
N LEU A 210 6.62 7.91 -1.76
CA LEU A 210 5.32 8.22 -2.34
C LEU A 210 5.23 9.66 -2.82
N LEU A 211 5.75 10.60 -2.03
CA LEU A 211 5.60 12.02 -2.26
C LEU A 211 6.85 12.65 -2.88
N GLN A 212 7.78 11.83 -3.41
CA GLN A 212 9.03 12.29 -4.00
C GLN A 212 8.86 13.24 -5.20
N ASP A 213 7.71 13.17 -5.87
CA ASP A 213 7.36 14.01 -7.02
C ASP A 213 6.52 15.24 -6.63
N ALA A 214 6.23 15.42 -5.33
CA ALA A 214 5.54 16.61 -4.85
C ALA A 214 6.47 17.81 -4.83
N GLU A 215 6.04 18.90 -5.46
CA GLU A 215 6.70 20.21 -5.39
C GLU A 215 6.46 20.87 -4.03
N LYS A 216 5.29 20.63 -3.44
CA LYS A 216 4.91 21.13 -2.12
C LYS A 216 4.24 20.03 -1.29
N VAL A 217 4.76 19.83 -0.08
CA VAL A 217 4.16 18.92 0.91
C VAL A 217 3.70 19.72 2.12
N TYR A 218 2.47 19.46 2.57
CA TYR A 218 1.93 19.93 3.85
C TYR A 218 1.89 18.77 4.84
N TYR A 219 2.39 18.99 6.05
CA TYR A 219 2.26 18.03 7.14
C TYR A 219 0.97 18.31 7.92
N LEU A 220 0.04 17.34 7.92
CA LEU A 220 -1.22 17.43 8.63
C LEU A 220 -1.08 16.86 10.03
N ASP A 221 -0.90 17.76 11.00
CA ASP A 221 -0.69 17.39 12.40
C ASP A 221 -2.02 17.25 13.14
N GLY A 222 -2.18 16.17 13.89
CA GLY A 222 -3.38 15.94 14.70
C GLY A 222 -3.56 14.49 15.13
N LYS A 223 -4.22 14.29 16.28
CA LYS A 223 -4.56 12.98 16.81
C LYS A 223 -5.72 12.32 16.02
N ILE A 224 -5.97 11.04 16.33
CA ILE A 224 -7.19 10.35 15.93
C ILE A 224 -8.40 11.18 16.41
N GLY A 225 -9.41 11.36 15.56
CA GLY A 225 -10.60 12.20 15.87
C GLY A 225 -10.47 13.70 15.62
N TYR A 226 -9.31 14.23 15.22
CA TYR A 226 -9.19 15.67 14.90
C TYR A 226 -9.72 16.07 13.51
N GLY A 227 -10.46 15.17 12.84
CA GLY A 227 -11.07 15.46 11.54
C GLY A 227 -10.14 15.33 10.32
N LYS A 228 -8.98 14.67 10.46
CA LYS A 228 -7.98 14.49 9.38
C LYS A 228 -8.57 13.92 8.08
N THR A 229 -9.33 12.84 8.18
CA THR A 229 -9.96 12.21 7.01
C THR A 229 -10.96 13.14 6.32
N THR A 230 -11.80 13.86 7.08
CA THR A 230 -12.75 14.83 6.52
C THR A 230 -12.05 15.99 5.85
N PHE A 231 -10.98 16.51 6.47
CA PHE A 231 -10.14 17.57 5.92
C PHE A 231 -9.55 17.16 4.56
N LEU A 232 -8.86 16.01 4.53
CA LEU A 232 -8.27 15.46 3.30
C LEU A 232 -9.33 15.18 2.23
N LYS A 233 -10.48 14.63 2.64
CA LYS A 233 -11.58 14.32 1.74
C LYS A 233 -12.15 15.53 1.02
N ARG A 234 -12.44 16.60 1.75
CA ARG A 234 -12.94 17.84 1.15
C ARG A 234 -11.98 18.43 0.12
N ILE A 235 -10.68 18.34 0.38
CA ILE A 235 -9.64 18.85 -0.53
C ILE A 235 -9.56 18.01 -1.80
N TYR A 236 -9.48 16.67 -1.69
CA TYR A 236 -9.39 15.86 -2.91
C TYR A 236 -10.70 15.83 -3.69
N ASP A 237 -11.87 15.86 -3.02
CA ASP A 237 -13.18 15.95 -3.70
C ASP A 237 -13.22 17.23 -4.56
N LYS A 238 -12.71 18.36 -4.03
CA LYS A 238 -12.60 19.62 -4.80
C LYS A 238 -11.66 19.48 -6.00
N ALA A 239 -10.52 18.81 -5.84
CA ALA A 239 -9.58 18.55 -6.94
C ALA A 239 -10.23 17.71 -8.05
N VAL A 240 -10.91 16.63 -7.66
CA VAL A 240 -11.64 15.74 -8.58
C VAL A 240 -12.72 16.49 -9.35
N LEU A 241 -13.51 17.35 -8.68
CA LEU A 241 -14.53 18.19 -9.30
C LEU A 241 -13.96 19.24 -10.27
N LYS A 242 -12.66 19.54 -10.18
CA LYS A 242 -11.94 20.41 -11.12
C LYS A 242 -11.27 19.64 -12.27
N GLY A 243 -11.39 18.31 -12.30
CA GLY A 243 -10.75 17.45 -13.29
C GLY A 243 -9.26 17.18 -13.01
N LEU A 244 -8.83 17.27 -11.76
CA LEU A 244 -7.43 17.01 -11.38
C LEU A 244 -7.25 15.57 -10.90
N HIS A 245 -6.15 14.92 -11.24
CA HIS A 245 -5.83 13.58 -10.77
C HIS A 245 -5.37 13.63 -9.32
N VAL A 246 -5.92 12.70 -8.54
CA VAL A 246 -5.61 12.57 -7.13
C VAL A 246 -5.29 11.11 -6.81
N GLU A 247 -4.17 10.91 -6.14
CA GLU A 247 -3.89 9.67 -5.44
C GLU A 247 -4.24 9.83 -3.96
N VAL A 248 -4.94 8.85 -3.40
CA VAL A 248 -5.42 8.82 -2.02
C VAL A 248 -4.81 7.62 -1.32
N PHE A 249 -4.13 7.88 -0.21
CA PHE A 249 -3.44 6.88 0.59
C PHE A 249 -4.17 6.65 1.91
N HIS A 250 -4.61 5.43 2.13
CA HIS A 250 -5.44 5.04 3.25
C HIS A 250 -4.65 4.49 4.42
N TYR A 251 -5.26 4.52 5.60
CA TYR A 251 -4.74 3.97 6.84
C TYR A 251 -4.90 2.45 6.84
N PRO A 252 -3.84 1.67 7.12
CA PRO A 252 -3.89 0.21 7.01
C PRO A 252 -4.82 -0.48 8.00
N LEU A 253 -5.09 0.08 9.19
CA LEU A 253 -6.02 -0.57 10.11
C LEU A 253 -7.47 -0.43 9.65
N ILE A 254 -7.85 0.77 9.18
CA ILE A 254 -9.22 1.15 8.80
C ILE A 254 -9.15 1.82 7.41
N PRO A 255 -9.38 1.06 6.32
CA PRO A 255 -9.22 1.53 4.94
C PRO A 255 -10.06 2.75 4.56
N GLU A 256 -11.12 3.06 5.30
CA GLU A 256 -11.94 4.25 5.09
C GLU A 256 -11.27 5.54 5.59
N LYS A 257 -10.25 5.42 6.45
CA LYS A 257 -9.49 6.56 6.97
C LYS A 257 -8.34 6.88 6.03
N ILE A 258 -8.16 8.17 5.76
CA ILE A 258 -7.13 8.67 4.85
C ILE A 258 -5.96 9.26 5.64
N GLU A 259 -4.75 8.89 5.25
CA GLU A 259 -3.49 9.41 5.81
C GLU A 259 -2.82 10.44 4.91
N SER A 260 -2.92 10.29 3.59
CA SER A 260 -2.30 11.22 2.65
C SER A 260 -3.08 11.36 1.35
N ILE A 261 -2.92 12.52 0.71
CA ILE A 261 -3.36 12.74 -0.67
C ILE A 261 -2.23 13.38 -1.47
N MET A 262 -2.20 13.10 -2.78
CA MET A 262 -1.32 13.72 -3.75
C MET A 262 -2.17 14.21 -4.93
N ILE A 263 -2.29 15.53 -5.09
CA ILE A 263 -2.92 16.15 -6.26
C ILE A 263 -1.82 16.31 -7.31
N THR A 264 -1.67 15.28 -8.15
CA THR A 264 -0.52 15.15 -9.06
C THR A 264 -0.42 16.28 -10.05
N ASP A 265 -1.56 16.79 -10.54
CA ASP A 265 -1.60 17.91 -11.49
C ASP A 265 -1.11 19.24 -10.89
N LEU A 266 -1.16 19.39 -9.56
CA LEU A 266 -0.69 20.59 -8.86
C LEU A 266 0.68 20.39 -8.21
N GLY A 267 1.23 19.16 -8.20
CA GLY A 267 2.43 18.86 -7.43
C GLY A 267 2.27 19.05 -5.92
N ILE A 268 1.04 19.02 -5.39
CA ILE A 268 0.74 19.26 -3.97
C ILE A 268 0.39 17.95 -3.27
N ALA A 269 1.06 17.68 -2.16
CA ALA A 269 0.73 16.60 -1.24
C ALA A 269 0.33 17.12 0.14
N ILE A 270 -0.55 16.39 0.81
CA ILE A 270 -0.89 16.59 2.22
C ILE A 270 -0.81 15.23 2.90
N THR A 271 -0.05 15.13 4.00
CA THR A 271 0.24 13.85 4.63
C THR A 271 0.28 13.95 6.15
N THR A 272 -0.19 12.90 6.83
CA THR A 272 -0.02 12.72 8.29
C THR A 272 1.30 12.05 8.65
N SER A 273 2.14 11.69 7.66
CA SER A 273 3.40 11.00 7.90
C SER A 273 4.38 11.90 8.66
N SER A 274 4.92 11.34 9.75
CA SER A 274 5.92 12.02 10.57
C SER A 274 7.23 12.33 9.82
N LEU A 275 7.49 11.69 8.69
CA LEU A 275 8.65 11.95 7.82
C LEU A 275 8.67 13.39 7.30
N PHE A 276 7.50 14.05 7.26
CA PHE A 276 7.35 15.41 6.76
C PHE A 276 7.10 16.45 7.87
N LYS A 277 7.33 16.12 9.14
CA LYS A 277 7.14 17.05 10.28
C LYS A 277 7.86 18.40 10.15
N ASN A 278 8.94 18.46 9.36
CA ASN A 278 9.71 19.68 9.11
C ASN A 278 9.15 20.55 7.97
N GLN A 279 8.07 20.11 7.30
CA GLN A 279 7.38 20.90 6.27
C GLN A 279 6.38 21.87 6.88
N GLU A 280 5.71 22.65 6.03
CA GLU A 280 4.62 23.55 6.47
C GLU A 280 3.51 22.72 7.13
N ALA A 281 3.27 22.97 8.42
CA ALA A 281 2.32 22.22 9.22
C ALA A 281 0.92 22.82 9.16
N ILE A 282 -0.08 21.95 9.05
CA ILE A 282 -1.50 22.23 9.27
C ILE A 282 -1.84 21.62 10.62
N ASN A 283 -1.85 22.42 11.67
CA ASN A 283 -2.03 21.92 13.04
C ASN A 283 -3.50 21.90 13.43
N LEU A 284 -4.13 20.72 13.37
CA LEU A 284 -5.55 20.58 13.73
C LEU A 284 -5.80 20.73 15.23
N SER A 285 -4.75 20.68 16.06
CA SER A 285 -4.87 20.87 17.51
C SER A 285 -5.29 22.29 17.90
N GLU A 286 -5.14 23.26 16.99
CA GLU A 286 -5.59 24.64 17.18
C GLU A 286 -7.12 24.76 17.30
N PHE A 287 -7.86 23.74 16.84
CA PHE A 287 -9.32 23.73 16.84
C PHE A 287 -9.93 22.95 18.03
N ILE A 288 -9.11 22.51 18.99
CA ILE A 288 -9.58 21.79 20.17
C ILE A 288 -10.13 22.74 21.24
N ASN A 289 -11.23 22.36 21.88
CA ASN A 289 -11.64 22.88 23.17
C ASN A 289 -10.85 22.18 24.29
N LYS A 290 -9.83 22.87 24.81
CA LYS A 290 -8.90 22.33 25.82
C LYS A 290 -9.58 21.99 27.15
N GLU A 291 -10.68 22.65 27.50
CA GLU A 291 -11.40 22.38 28.75
C GLU A 291 -12.06 21.00 28.69
N LYS A 292 -12.74 20.69 27.58
CA LYS A 292 -13.34 19.36 27.34
C LYS A 292 -12.30 18.24 27.25
N LEU A 293 -11.08 18.53 26.79
CA LEU A 293 -10.03 17.53 26.66
C LEU A 293 -9.58 16.98 28.02
N ILE A 294 -9.69 17.78 29.09
CA ILE A 294 -9.33 17.34 30.44
C ILE A 294 -10.21 16.16 30.88
N ASP A 295 -11.50 16.20 30.55
CA ASP A 295 -12.47 15.19 30.96
C ASP A 295 -12.17 13.80 30.36
N TYR A 296 -11.55 13.75 29.18
CA TYR A 296 -11.24 12.50 28.47
C TYR A 296 -9.78 12.05 28.61
N LYS A 297 -8.92 12.80 29.31
CA LYS A 297 -7.48 12.58 29.27
C LYS A 297 -7.06 11.19 29.72
N GLU A 298 -7.56 10.73 30.87
CA GLU A 298 -7.19 9.42 31.44
C GLU A 298 -7.69 8.27 30.55
N GLU A 299 -8.94 8.37 30.08
CA GLU A 299 -9.51 7.36 29.18
C GLU A 299 -8.74 7.28 27.86
N LEU A 300 -8.39 8.42 27.25
CA LEU A 300 -7.58 8.47 26.05
C LEU A 300 -6.19 7.85 26.25
N GLU A 301 -5.52 8.11 27.38
CA GLU A 301 -4.22 7.51 27.70
C GLU A 301 -4.30 5.99 27.90
N ILE A 302 -5.44 5.47 28.38
CA ILE A 302 -5.68 4.03 28.47
C ILE A 302 -5.95 3.45 27.07
N ASP A 303 -6.87 4.05 26.31
CA ASP A 303 -7.27 3.55 25.01
C ASP A 303 -6.10 3.57 24.01
N GLU A 304 -5.28 4.62 24.00
CA GLU A 304 -4.08 4.72 23.16
C GLU A 304 -3.11 3.57 23.46
N ARG A 305 -2.89 3.24 24.74
CA ARG A 305 -2.03 2.10 25.14
C ARG A 305 -2.63 0.76 24.73
N VAL A 306 -3.94 0.57 24.92
CA VAL A 306 -4.63 -0.67 24.53
C VAL A 306 -4.59 -0.86 23.01
N LEU A 307 -4.80 0.21 22.25
CA LEU A 307 -4.70 0.19 20.79
C LEU A 307 -3.30 -0.26 20.36
N ASP A 308 -2.25 0.37 20.89
CA ASP A 308 -0.86 0.01 20.58
C ASP A 308 -0.55 -1.45 20.95
N GLU A 309 -1.03 -1.94 22.09
CA GLU A 309 -0.84 -3.32 22.53
C GLU A 309 -1.49 -4.32 21.55
N LEU A 310 -2.73 -4.06 21.12
CA LEU A 310 -3.45 -4.89 20.16
C LEU A 310 -2.75 -4.91 18.80
N ILE A 311 -2.27 -3.77 18.31
CA ILE A 311 -1.48 -3.70 17.07
C ILE A 311 -0.19 -4.51 17.21
N ASN A 312 0.51 -4.43 18.34
CA ASN A 312 1.72 -5.21 18.58
C ASN A 312 1.46 -6.72 18.64
N TYR A 313 0.32 -7.16 19.21
CA TYR A 313 -0.08 -8.56 19.14
C TYR A 313 -0.38 -9.01 17.70
N ALA A 314 -0.99 -8.16 16.88
CA ALA A 314 -1.19 -8.47 15.47
C ALA A 314 0.16 -8.63 14.74
N ILE A 315 1.08 -7.67 14.90
CA ILE A 315 2.44 -7.71 14.33
C ILE A 315 3.19 -8.99 14.75
N SER A 316 3.12 -9.37 16.02
CA SER A 316 3.74 -10.59 16.53
C SER A 316 3.22 -11.85 15.84
N ASN A 317 1.92 -11.91 15.53
CA ASN A 317 1.34 -13.03 14.78
C ASN A 317 1.69 -12.99 13.29
N LEU A 318 1.76 -11.81 12.67
CA LEU A 318 2.28 -11.66 11.31
C LEU A 318 3.75 -12.12 11.21
N LYS A 319 4.56 -11.81 12.23
CA LYS A 319 5.94 -12.32 12.35
C LYS A 319 6.01 -13.83 12.38
N LYS A 320 5.15 -14.49 13.17
CA LYS A 320 5.07 -15.97 13.19
C LYS A 320 4.64 -16.53 11.83
N ALA A 321 3.67 -15.89 11.16
CA ALA A 321 3.25 -16.29 9.82
C ALA A 321 4.43 -16.22 8.82
N LYS A 322 5.22 -15.13 8.86
CA LYS A 322 6.41 -14.98 8.01
C LYS A 322 7.48 -16.03 8.30
N LEU A 323 7.77 -16.34 9.57
CA LEU A 323 8.72 -17.40 9.92
C LEU A 323 8.31 -18.77 9.37
N ASN A 324 7.02 -19.13 9.47
CA ASN A 324 6.51 -20.36 8.88
C ASN A 324 6.52 -20.33 7.35
N HIS A 325 6.28 -19.16 6.74
CA HIS A 325 6.42 -18.99 5.30
C HIS A 325 7.86 -19.24 4.83
N ASP A 326 8.85 -18.75 5.57
CA ASP A 326 10.28 -18.98 5.27
C ASP A 326 10.65 -20.47 5.39
N VAL A 327 10.02 -21.20 6.31
CA VAL A 327 10.14 -22.66 6.38
C VAL A 327 9.58 -23.32 5.12
N ILE A 328 8.43 -22.86 4.59
CA ILE A 328 7.90 -23.37 3.32
C ILE A 328 8.87 -23.11 2.17
N GLU A 329 9.47 -21.93 2.09
CA GLU A 329 10.44 -21.61 1.04
C GLU A 329 11.62 -22.59 1.01
N ASN A 330 12.08 -23.08 2.17
CA ASN A 330 13.15 -24.08 2.26
C ASN A 330 12.79 -25.44 1.64
N TYR A 331 11.51 -25.76 1.47
CA TYR A 331 11.08 -26.94 0.70
C TYR A 331 11.04 -26.67 -0.81
N TYR A 332 10.68 -25.45 -1.22
CA TYR A 332 10.56 -25.10 -2.65
C TYR A 332 11.91 -24.77 -3.29
N ILE A 333 12.73 -23.93 -2.65
CA ILE A 333 13.98 -23.39 -3.20
C ILE A 333 14.93 -24.51 -3.69
N PRO A 334 15.24 -25.57 -2.91
CA PRO A 334 16.17 -26.62 -3.35
C PRO A 334 15.65 -27.45 -4.53
N ASN A 335 14.35 -27.37 -4.82
CA ASN A 335 13.70 -28.12 -5.88
C ASN A 335 13.46 -27.29 -7.14
N MET A 336 13.94 -26.05 -7.18
CA MET A 336 13.85 -25.17 -8.35
C MET A 336 15.07 -25.31 -9.27
N ASP A 337 14.82 -25.39 -10.57
CA ASP A 337 15.82 -25.21 -11.62
C ASP A 337 16.04 -23.71 -11.87
N PHE A 338 16.94 -23.10 -11.07
CA PHE A 338 17.18 -21.66 -11.13
C PHE A 338 17.86 -21.20 -12.42
N ASP A 339 18.57 -22.08 -13.11
CA ASP A 339 19.18 -21.77 -14.41
C ASP A 339 18.08 -21.52 -15.44
N LYS A 340 17.07 -22.40 -15.53
CA LYS A 340 15.90 -22.17 -16.40
C LYS A 340 15.07 -20.97 -15.96
N VAL A 341 14.95 -20.73 -14.65
CA VAL A 341 14.29 -19.52 -14.15
C VAL A 341 15.03 -18.27 -14.62
N ASP A 342 16.37 -18.26 -14.64
CA ASP A 342 17.16 -17.13 -15.12
C ASP A 342 17.07 -16.93 -16.64
N GLU A 343 16.94 -18.01 -17.41
CA GLU A 343 16.58 -17.95 -18.83
C GLU A 343 15.20 -17.31 -19.03
N LEU A 344 14.18 -17.75 -18.28
CA LEU A 344 12.84 -17.18 -18.31
C LEU A 344 12.86 -15.69 -17.98
N LYS A 345 13.61 -15.28 -16.95
CA LYS A 345 13.78 -13.86 -16.59
C LYS A 345 14.32 -13.06 -17.78
N SER A 346 15.34 -13.58 -18.45
CA SER A 346 15.97 -12.93 -19.61
C SER A 346 15.02 -12.83 -20.79
N GLN A 347 14.20 -13.85 -21.04
CA GLN A 347 13.14 -13.81 -22.05
C GLN A 347 12.05 -12.79 -21.71
N LEU A 348 11.65 -12.70 -20.44
CA LEU A 348 10.63 -11.76 -20.01
C LEU A 348 11.08 -10.31 -20.19
N VAL A 349 12.33 -9.98 -19.83
CA VAL A 349 12.90 -8.65 -20.08
C VAL A 349 12.86 -8.31 -21.57
N LYS A 350 13.24 -9.25 -22.46
CA LYS A 350 13.14 -9.05 -23.91
C LYS A 350 11.70 -8.82 -24.37
N LYS A 351 10.70 -9.50 -23.77
CA LYS A 351 9.28 -9.27 -24.08
C LYS A 351 8.83 -7.87 -23.67
N ILE A 352 9.23 -7.41 -22.50
CA ILE A 352 8.90 -6.07 -21.99
C ILE A 352 9.49 -4.98 -22.91
N LEU A 353 10.74 -5.16 -23.36
CA LEU A 353 11.41 -4.18 -24.25
C LEU A 353 10.71 -3.99 -25.61
N LYS A 354 9.86 -4.93 -26.05
CA LYS A 354 9.08 -4.76 -27.30
C LYS A 354 8.09 -3.59 -27.23
N TYR A 355 7.76 -3.12 -26.02
CA TYR A 355 6.86 -1.99 -25.80
C TYR A 355 7.58 -0.64 -25.79
N GLU A 356 8.92 -0.58 -25.97
CA GLU A 356 9.63 0.70 -26.09
C GLU A 356 9.27 1.48 -27.38
N ASN A 357 8.82 0.75 -28.42
CA ASN A 357 8.58 1.28 -29.77
C ASN A 357 7.08 1.29 -30.16
N LYS A 358 6.19 1.14 -29.18
CA LYS A 358 4.73 1.28 -29.33
C LYS A 358 4.27 2.50 -28.57
#